data_AF-A0A1M2Z7F5-F1
#
_entry.id   AF-A0A1M2Z7F5-F1
#
_cell.length_a   1.000
_cell.length_b   1.000
_cell.length_c   1.000
_cell.angle_alpha   90.00
_cell.angle_beta   90.00
_cell.angle_gamma   90.00
#
_symmetry.space_group_name_H-M   'P 1'
#
loop_
_entity.id
_entity.type
_entity.pdbx_description
1 polymer ?
#
loop_
_entity_poly.entity_id
_entity_poly.type
_entity_poly.pdbx_seq_one_letter_code
_entity_poly.pdbx_strand_id
1 'polypeptide(L)'
;MLVVFKGILCVQFTYTAYSLYQLALIKYSERFEIDIAWYLEDMSIMQHSKLSDHTYVKGKFITPFNKIMKELSKEESWFHGRLPEYIWLALILKYYGRDEGLIKCSQLLRKVRAHTSALFLPRFSDVLTLPENDQTTLFNSFVDTIDIETLAPLTVVFTYSKYPCFSSFFTSQLSPEERIAVINEIVDEASDHQSEFSTDIRFLVLYYQLLAGRLHMPQETLEMLLEYPKTPHSDEKMRMIRPTVRAMEIIMPLEMDASKEEYSDIFWEGISKLSSCELFSLNISPEHNDTEKYTAVIKRILQYYTDILVAARPLDNKLLVILGIATYSYKRILEVVEHDLYQTIAGRSIVRILVENYIVLKYLIKNESEHDDIWTEY
;
A
#
# COMPACT_ATOMS: atom_id res chain seq x y z
N MET A 1 -26.21 -2.77 -16.45
CA MET A 1 -26.62 -2.14 -15.17
C MET A 1 -26.74 -3.16 -14.02
N LEU A 2 -25.90 -4.21 -13.99
CA LEU A 2 -25.86 -5.22 -12.91
C LEU A 2 -24.42 -5.64 -12.55
N VAL A 3 -23.42 -4.85 -12.98
CA VAL A 3 -21.99 -5.09 -12.76
C VAL A 3 -21.35 -4.03 -11.84
N VAL A 4 -22.06 -2.93 -11.56
CA VAL A 4 -21.54 -1.80 -10.75
C VAL A 4 -21.74 -2.01 -9.23
N PHE A 5 -22.56 -2.98 -8.81
CA PHE A 5 -22.90 -3.16 -7.38
C PHE A 5 -22.00 -4.13 -6.59
N LYS A 6 -21.11 -4.90 -7.22
CA LYS A 6 -20.25 -5.88 -6.52
C LYS A 6 -18.86 -5.34 -6.11
N GLY A 7 -18.36 -4.29 -6.74
CA GLY A 7 -17.07 -3.67 -6.40
C GLY A 7 -17.09 -2.74 -5.18
N ILE A 8 -18.26 -2.23 -4.79
CA ILE A 8 -18.40 -1.26 -3.70
C ILE A 8 -18.45 -1.96 -2.32
N LEU A 9 -19.01 -3.17 -2.23
CA LEU A 9 -19.16 -3.88 -0.96
C LEU A 9 -17.86 -4.55 -0.44
N CYS A 10 -16.89 -4.87 -1.30
CA CYS A 10 -15.68 -5.58 -0.87
C CYS A 10 -14.60 -4.62 -0.30
N VAL A 11 -14.49 -3.40 -0.84
CA VAL A 11 -13.53 -2.38 -0.38
C VAL A 11 -14.01 -1.70 0.91
N GLN A 12 -15.32 -1.72 1.20
CA GLN A 12 -15.87 -1.10 2.41
C GLN A 12 -15.72 -1.95 3.68
N PHE A 13 -15.46 -3.26 3.57
CA PHE A 13 -15.38 -4.16 4.73
C PHE A 13 -13.96 -4.47 5.21
N THR A 14 -12.94 -4.38 4.36
CA THR A 14 -11.53 -4.50 4.77
C THR A 14 -11.04 -3.25 5.52
N TYR A 15 -11.57 -2.07 5.20
CA TYR A 15 -11.22 -0.82 5.87
C TYR A 15 -11.83 -0.67 7.28
N THR A 16 -12.99 -1.27 7.56
CA THR A 16 -13.63 -1.23 8.88
C THR A 16 -12.94 -2.14 9.90
N ALA A 17 -12.36 -3.26 9.46
CA ALA A 17 -11.56 -4.13 10.33
C ALA A 17 -10.20 -3.47 10.70
N TYR A 18 -9.56 -2.80 9.74
CA TYR A 18 -8.30 -2.08 9.99
C TYR A 18 -8.50 -0.83 10.85
N SER A 19 -9.61 -0.11 10.69
CA SER A 19 -9.91 1.07 11.53
C SER A 19 -10.29 0.71 12.97
N LEU A 20 -10.96 -0.42 13.19
CA LEU A 20 -11.26 -0.93 14.54
C LEU A 20 -10.00 -1.45 15.25
N TYR A 21 -9.05 -2.05 14.52
CA TYR A 21 -7.76 -2.48 15.08
C TYR A 21 -6.86 -1.28 15.46
N GLN A 22 -6.85 -0.23 14.65
CA GLN A 22 -6.13 1.02 14.96
C GLN A 22 -6.77 1.80 16.13
N LEU A 23 -8.10 1.84 16.22
CA LEU A 23 -8.81 2.43 17.37
C LEU A 23 -8.60 1.63 18.67
N ALA A 24 -8.38 0.32 18.58
CA ALA A 24 -8.07 -0.53 19.74
C ALA A 24 -6.61 -0.32 20.23
N LEU A 25 -5.65 -0.11 19.33
CA LEU A 25 -4.25 0.18 19.68
C LEU A 25 -4.06 1.58 20.28
N ILE A 26 -4.79 2.59 19.78
CA ILE A 26 -4.71 3.96 20.32
C ILE A 26 -5.22 4.01 21.77
N LYS A 27 -6.26 3.24 22.11
CA LYS A 27 -6.79 3.15 23.49
C LYS A 27 -5.97 2.29 24.46
N TYR A 28 -5.08 1.44 23.97
CA TYR A 28 -4.24 0.57 24.81
C TYR A 28 -2.89 1.20 25.20
N SER A 29 -2.54 2.38 24.66
CA SER A 29 -1.29 3.08 24.99
C SER A 29 -1.37 3.98 26.23
N GLU A 30 -2.55 4.21 26.80
CA GLU A 30 -2.73 5.05 28.01
C GLU A 30 -2.50 4.32 29.34
N ARG A 31 -1.73 3.22 29.36
CA ARG A 31 -1.52 2.41 30.57
C ARG A 31 -0.09 1.90 30.74
N PHE A 32 0.89 2.78 30.63
CA PHE A 32 2.22 2.59 31.21
C PHE A 32 2.77 3.93 31.68
N GLU A 33 2.54 4.28 32.95
CA GLU A 33 3.35 5.26 33.66
C GLU A 33 4.72 4.63 33.93
N ILE A 34 5.74 5.07 33.18
CA ILE A 34 7.14 4.95 33.60
C ILE A 34 7.81 6.30 33.32
N ASP A 35 8.35 6.87 34.40
CA ASP A 35 9.10 8.12 34.48
C ASP A 35 10.13 8.31 33.35
N ILE A 36 9.85 9.21 32.41
CA ILE A 36 10.84 9.82 31.52
C ILE A 36 10.54 11.33 31.43
N ALA A 37 10.63 12.03 32.57
CA ALA A 37 10.31 13.45 32.67
C ALA A 37 11.51 14.40 32.50
N TRP A 38 12.68 13.94 32.04
CA TRP A 38 13.90 14.78 32.06
C TRP A 38 14.63 14.95 30.72
N TYR A 39 14.08 14.48 29.58
CA TYR A 39 14.78 14.53 28.29
C TYR A 39 14.03 15.17 27.12
N LEU A 40 12.88 15.81 27.34
CA LEU A 40 12.02 16.34 26.27
C LEU A 40 11.70 17.84 26.38
N GLU A 41 12.58 18.66 26.97
CA GLU A 41 12.35 20.11 27.04
C GLU A 41 12.72 20.90 25.76
N ASP A 42 13.27 20.27 24.71
CA ASP A 42 13.78 21.04 23.56
C ASP A 42 13.47 20.44 22.16
N MET A 43 12.32 19.76 22.01
CA MET A 43 11.76 19.47 20.70
C MET A 43 10.42 20.19 20.53
N SER A 44 10.38 21.16 19.61
CA SER A 44 9.20 21.91 19.21
C SER A 44 7.98 20.99 19.08
N ILE A 45 6.94 21.29 19.87
CA ILE A 45 5.65 20.62 19.89
C ILE A 45 5.07 20.60 18.47
N MET A 46 5.11 19.46 17.79
CA MET A 46 4.19 19.19 16.68
C MET A 46 2.79 19.09 17.30
N GLN A 47 2.02 20.18 17.26
CA GLN A 47 0.63 20.16 17.72
C GLN A 47 -0.17 19.16 16.88
N HIS A 48 -0.71 18.12 17.51
CA HIS A 48 -1.63 17.19 16.87
C HIS A 48 -2.90 17.93 16.40
N SER A 49 -3.38 17.62 15.19
CA SER A 49 -4.61 18.20 14.64
C SER A 49 -5.82 17.78 15.47
N LYS A 50 -6.71 18.73 15.80
CA LYS A 50 -7.95 18.49 16.55
C LYS A 50 -9.01 17.87 15.64
N LEU A 51 -9.98 17.15 16.21
CA LEU A 51 -11.09 16.58 15.45
C LEU A 51 -11.88 17.65 14.65
N SER A 52 -11.97 18.87 15.18
CA SER A 52 -12.54 20.04 14.48
C SER A 52 -11.84 20.38 13.17
N ASP A 53 -10.56 20.04 13.07
CA ASP A 53 -9.72 20.31 11.90
C ASP A 53 -9.93 19.26 10.81
N HIS A 54 -10.65 18.17 11.11
CA HIS A 54 -10.91 17.08 10.17
C HIS A 54 -12.23 17.28 9.43
N THR A 55 -12.20 17.06 8.12
CA THR A 55 -13.40 17.14 7.26
C THR A 55 -14.07 15.78 7.13
N TYR A 56 -15.37 15.70 7.46
CA TYR A 56 -16.14 14.47 7.30
C TYR A 56 -16.66 14.31 5.87
N VAL A 57 -16.23 13.25 5.16
CA VAL A 57 -16.63 12.97 3.78
C VAL A 57 -16.92 11.48 3.61
N LYS A 58 -18.11 11.13 3.09
CA LYS A 58 -18.54 9.75 2.79
C LYS A 58 -18.31 8.77 3.94
N GLY A 59 -18.63 9.16 5.18
CA GLY A 59 -18.51 8.27 6.34
C GLY A 59 -17.13 8.24 7.01
N LYS A 60 -16.17 9.09 6.57
CA LYS A 60 -14.80 9.11 7.11
C LYS A 60 -14.37 10.54 7.47
N PHE A 61 -13.65 10.69 8.58
CA PHE A 61 -12.95 11.93 8.92
C PHE A 61 -11.62 12.00 8.18
N ILE A 62 -11.40 13.08 7.44
CA ILE A 62 -10.20 13.32 6.63
C ILE A 62 -9.36 14.39 7.34
N THR A 63 -8.12 14.06 7.68
CA THR A 63 -7.17 14.97 8.33
C THR A 63 -6.81 16.15 7.40
N PRO A 64 -6.39 17.32 7.93
CA PRO A 64 -5.90 18.43 7.12
C PRO A 64 -4.78 18.03 6.15
N PHE A 65 -3.84 17.22 6.62
CA PHE A 65 -2.75 16.69 5.80
C PHE A 65 -3.28 15.78 4.69
N ASN A 66 -4.22 14.88 5.01
CA ASN A 66 -4.84 14.03 4.00
C ASN A 66 -5.69 14.84 3.03
N LYS A 67 -6.20 16.01 3.39
CA LYS A 67 -6.92 16.91 2.46
C LYS A 67 -5.96 17.51 1.43
N ILE A 68 -4.76 17.94 1.86
CA ILE A 68 -3.68 18.37 0.96
C ILE A 68 -3.24 17.20 0.07
N MET A 69 -3.04 16.01 0.66
CA MET A 69 -2.69 14.80 -0.09
C MET A 69 -3.83 14.24 -0.94
N LYS A 70 -5.09 14.65 -0.73
CA LYS A 70 -6.24 14.22 -1.54
C LYS A 70 -6.31 14.93 -2.89
N GLU A 71 -5.57 16.04 -3.02
CA GLU A 71 -5.32 16.69 -4.32
C GLU A 71 -4.33 15.85 -5.16
N LEU A 72 -3.59 14.92 -4.56
CA LEU A 72 -2.91 13.85 -5.30
C LEU A 72 -3.99 12.83 -5.70
N SER A 73 -4.39 12.88 -6.96
CA SER A 73 -5.51 12.10 -7.52
C SER A 73 -5.21 10.59 -7.59
N LYS A 74 -6.17 9.79 -8.08
CA LYS A 74 -5.94 8.37 -8.39
C LYS A 74 -4.81 8.19 -9.42
N GLU A 75 -4.61 9.19 -10.27
CA GLU A 75 -3.52 9.26 -11.26
C GLU A 75 -2.15 9.60 -10.64
N GLU A 76 -2.08 9.95 -9.35
CA GLU A 76 -0.82 10.08 -8.60
C GLU A 76 -0.44 8.80 -7.85
N SER A 77 -1.31 7.78 -7.90
CA SER A 77 -0.98 6.49 -7.28
C SER A 77 0.23 5.87 -7.98
N TRP A 78 1.11 5.27 -7.16
CA TRP A 78 2.33 4.64 -7.66
C TRP A 78 2.04 3.69 -8.81
N PHE A 79 1.14 2.73 -8.57
CA PHE A 79 0.89 1.68 -9.52
C PHE A 79 0.21 2.20 -10.79
N HIS A 80 -0.88 2.96 -10.69
CA HIS A 80 -1.64 3.30 -11.90
C HIS A 80 -1.09 4.49 -12.69
N GLY A 81 -0.45 5.46 -12.04
CA GLY A 81 0.00 6.68 -12.72
C GLY A 81 1.50 6.81 -12.85
N ARG A 82 2.24 6.65 -11.74
CA ARG A 82 3.69 6.91 -11.72
C ARG A 82 4.48 5.78 -12.38
N LEU A 83 4.11 4.53 -12.15
CA LEU A 83 4.83 3.37 -12.65
C LEU A 83 4.91 3.34 -14.20
N PRO A 84 3.83 3.55 -14.97
CA PRO A 84 3.92 3.65 -16.43
C PRO A 84 4.98 4.65 -16.90
N GLU A 85 5.06 5.82 -16.26
CA GLU A 85 6.00 6.88 -16.65
C GLU A 85 7.46 6.52 -16.39
N TYR A 86 7.71 5.64 -15.42
CA TYR A 86 9.04 5.24 -14.98
C TYR A 86 9.40 3.80 -15.35
N ILE A 87 8.54 3.12 -16.13
CA ILE A 87 8.74 1.73 -16.53
C ILE A 87 10.04 1.51 -17.30
N TRP A 88 10.48 2.52 -18.06
CA TRP A 88 11.75 2.50 -18.78
C TRP A 88 12.97 2.41 -17.86
N LEU A 89 12.91 3.05 -16.69
CA LEU A 89 13.95 2.94 -15.65
C LEU A 89 13.91 1.56 -15.00
N ALA A 90 12.72 1.03 -14.76
CA ALA A 90 12.51 -0.31 -14.20
C ALA A 90 13.10 -1.40 -15.11
N LEU A 91 12.88 -1.28 -16.43
CA LEU A 91 13.46 -2.17 -17.44
C LEU A 91 14.99 -2.19 -17.40
N ILE A 92 15.63 -1.03 -17.30
CA ILE A 92 17.10 -0.92 -17.21
C ILE A 92 17.59 -1.56 -15.90
N LEU A 93 16.94 -1.28 -14.76
CA LEU A 93 17.29 -1.87 -13.47
C LEU A 93 17.15 -3.39 -13.47
N LYS A 94 16.09 -3.91 -14.10
CA LYS A 94 15.85 -5.36 -14.20
C LYS A 94 16.91 -6.03 -15.07
N TYR A 95 17.22 -5.44 -16.22
CA TYR A 95 18.15 -6.03 -17.19
C TYR A 95 19.60 -6.09 -16.68
N TYR A 96 20.08 -5.00 -16.07
CA TYR A 96 21.47 -4.90 -15.61
C TYR A 96 21.66 -5.26 -14.13
N GLY A 97 20.57 -5.52 -13.41
CA GLY A 97 20.58 -5.57 -11.95
C GLY A 97 20.77 -4.19 -11.32
N ARG A 98 20.69 -4.14 -9.99
CA ARG A 98 20.62 -2.88 -9.24
C ARG A 98 21.83 -1.97 -9.46
N ASP A 99 23.04 -2.46 -9.21
CA ASP A 99 24.22 -1.59 -9.13
C ASP A 99 24.60 -1.01 -10.49
N GLU A 100 24.67 -1.85 -11.53
CA GLU A 100 24.95 -1.40 -12.89
C GLU A 100 23.75 -0.63 -13.48
N GLY A 101 22.53 -1.07 -13.21
CA GLY A 101 21.31 -0.39 -13.65
C GLY A 101 21.18 1.02 -13.09
N LEU A 102 21.47 1.23 -11.80
CA LEU A 102 21.48 2.57 -11.18
C LEU A 102 22.52 3.49 -11.84
N ILE A 103 23.70 2.96 -12.19
CA ILE A 103 24.75 3.71 -12.88
C ILE A 103 24.28 4.12 -14.28
N LYS A 104 23.77 3.17 -15.07
CA LYS A 104 23.27 3.42 -16.45
C LYS A 104 22.10 4.38 -16.45
N CYS A 105 21.09 4.18 -15.59
CA CYS A 105 20.00 5.12 -15.40
C CYS A 105 20.50 6.52 -15.03
N SER A 106 21.44 6.62 -14.07
CA SER A 106 22.01 7.91 -13.68
C SER A 106 22.72 8.62 -14.82
N GLN A 107 23.41 7.88 -15.70
CA GLN A 107 24.04 8.43 -16.90
C GLN A 107 22.99 8.93 -17.90
N LEU A 108 21.96 8.13 -18.19
CA LEU A 108 20.88 8.52 -19.09
C LEU A 108 20.12 9.74 -18.59
N LEU A 109 19.80 9.80 -17.29
CA LEU A 109 19.13 10.96 -16.68
C LEU A 109 19.95 12.24 -16.80
N ARG A 110 21.28 12.17 -16.68
CA ARG A 110 22.16 13.32 -16.97
C ARG A 110 22.09 13.73 -18.44
N LYS A 111 22.08 12.78 -19.38
CA LYS A 111 21.95 13.06 -20.82
C LYS A 111 20.60 13.70 -21.14
N VAL A 112 19.49 13.17 -20.59
CA VAL A 112 18.14 13.76 -20.70
C VAL A 112 18.17 15.20 -20.20
N ARG A 113 18.71 15.45 -19.00
CA ARG A 113 18.77 16.78 -18.40
C ARG A 113 19.62 17.77 -19.21
N ALA A 114 20.74 17.31 -19.75
CA ALA A 114 21.63 18.13 -20.56
C ALA A 114 21.01 18.47 -21.93
N HIS A 115 20.21 17.57 -22.48
CA HIS A 115 19.57 17.75 -23.78
C HIS A 115 18.30 18.61 -23.70
N THR A 116 17.51 18.47 -22.64
CA THR A 116 16.30 19.26 -22.44
C THR A 116 16.14 19.71 -20.98
N SER A 117 16.18 21.03 -20.78
CA SER A 117 15.88 21.63 -19.47
C SER A 117 14.37 21.73 -19.19
N ALA A 118 13.54 21.49 -20.21
CA ALA A 118 12.10 21.68 -20.18
C ALA A 118 11.40 20.63 -19.32
N LEU A 119 11.97 19.43 -19.19
CA LEU A 119 11.30 18.35 -18.46
C LEU A 119 11.34 18.60 -16.95
N PHE A 120 10.15 18.57 -16.34
CA PHE A 120 10.03 18.66 -14.89
C PHE A 120 10.55 17.39 -14.22
N LEU A 121 10.07 16.22 -14.67
CA LEU A 121 10.40 14.87 -14.20
C LEU A 121 10.90 14.01 -15.38
N PRO A 122 11.59 12.89 -15.14
CA PRO A 122 12.11 12.02 -16.19
C PRO A 122 11.03 11.04 -16.69
N ARG A 123 9.86 11.58 -17.05
CA ARG A 123 8.71 10.83 -17.52
C ARG A 123 8.95 10.32 -18.93
N PHE A 124 8.52 9.10 -19.20
CA PHE A 124 8.69 8.53 -20.54
C PHE A 124 7.75 9.19 -21.56
N SER A 125 6.54 9.58 -21.14
CA SER A 125 5.62 10.34 -22.00
C SER A 125 6.24 11.63 -22.52
N ASP A 126 6.92 12.37 -21.64
CA ASP A 126 7.64 13.59 -21.98
C ASP A 126 8.78 13.30 -22.99
N VAL A 127 9.51 12.19 -22.81
CA VAL A 127 10.58 11.78 -23.75
C VAL A 127 10.01 11.44 -25.13
N LEU A 128 8.89 10.71 -25.18
CA LEU A 128 8.23 10.29 -26.42
C LEU A 128 7.53 11.43 -27.18
N THR A 129 7.29 12.57 -26.52
CA THR A 129 6.61 13.74 -27.10
C THR A 129 7.57 14.87 -27.50
N LEU A 130 8.89 14.70 -27.26
CA LEU A 130 9.91 15.63 -27.75
C LEU A 130 9.87 15.76 -29.29
N PRO A 131 10.35 16.87 -29.87
CA PRO A 131 10.57 16.96 -31.31
C PRO A 131 11.44 15.82 -31.84
N GLU A 132 11.19 15.34 -33.05
CA GLU A 132 11.87 14.17 -33.63
C GLU A 132 13.40 14.25 -33.62
N ASN A 133 13.96 15.45 -33.86
CA ASN A 133 15.41 15.68 -33.82
C ASN A 133 15.98 15.49 -32.40
N ASP A 134 15.23 15.92 -31.38
CA ASP A 134 15.62 15.79 -29.98
C ASP A 134 15.47 14.34 -29.52
N GLN A 135 14.37 13.68 -29.90
CA GLN A 135 14.20 12.24 -29.68
C GLN A 135 15.33 11.43 -30.30
N THR A 136 15.68 11.70 -31.55
CA THR A 136 16.75 10.99 -32.27
C THR A 136 18.10 11.16 -31.57
N THR A 137 18.43 12.38 -31.15
CA THR A 137 19.68 12.64 -30.42
C THR A 137 19.70 11.90 -29.08
N LEU A 138 18.59 11.92 -28.36
CA LEU A 138 18.46 11.27 -27.06
C LEU A 138 18.48 9.74 -27.17
N PHE A 139 17.80 9.15 -28.16
CA PHE A 139 17.77 7.70 -28.34
C PHE A 139 19.09 7.15 -28.87
N ASN A 140 19.84 7.88 -29.71
CA ASN A 140 21.24 7.55 -29.99
C ASN A 140 22.06 7.46 -28.70
N SER A 141 21.92 8.47 -27.84
CA SER A 141 22.56 8.47 -26.52
C SER A 141 22.12 7.31 -25.63
N PHE A 142 20.90 6.80 -25.79
CA PHE A 142 20.39 5.65 -25.05
C PHE A 142 21.05 4.36 -25.55
N VAL A 143 21.01 4.09 -26.85
CA VAL A 143 21.62 2.87 -27.43
C VAL A 143 23.14 2.82 -27.26
N ASP A 144 23.81 3.97 -27.09
CA ASP A 144 25.23 4.03 -26.71
C ASP A 144 25.50 3.59 -25.25
N THR A 145 24.47 3.56 -24.40
CA THR A 145 24.60 3.33 -22.95
C THR A 145 23.99 2.01 -22.51
N ILE A 146 22.90 1.59 -23.17
CA ILE A 146 22.12 0.40 -22.85
C ILE A 146 21.89 -0.43 -24.12
N ASP A 147 21.75 -1.74 -23.93
CA ASP A 147 21.44 -2.69 -24.99
C ASP A 147 20.01 -2.45 -25.48
N ILE A 148 19.80 -2.62 -26.78
CA ILE A 148 18.53 -2.36 -27.48
C ILE A 148 17.39 -3.18 -26.84
N GLU A 149 17.70 -4.42 -26.47
CA GLU A 149 16.81 -5.38 -25.81
C GLU A 149 16.27 -4.87 -24.48
N THR A 150 16.92 -3.89 -23.84
CA THR A 150 16.49 -3.32 -22.56
C THR A 150 15.14 -2.61 -22.68
N LEU A 151 14.98 -1.75 -23.70
CA LEU A 151 13.75 -0.97 -23.90
C LEU A 151 12.86 -1.50 -25.02
N ALA A 152 13.36 -2.47 -25.81
CA ALA A 152 12.60 -3.15 -26.82
C ALA A 152 11.24 -3.71 -26.35
N PRO A 153 11.05 -4.19 -25.10
CA PRO A 153 9.74 -4.64 -24.63
C PRO A 153 8.64 -3.59 -24.84
N LEU A 154 8.94 -2.31 -24.60
CA LEU A 154 7.96 -1.22 -24.72
C LEU A 154 7.45 -1.00 -26.14
N THR A 155 8.12 -1.54 -27.17
CA THR A 155 7.67 -1.42 -28.57
C THR A 155 6.41 -2.23 -28.87
N VAL A 156 5.99 -3.16 -28.00
CA VAL A 156 4.68 -3.83 -28.14
C VAL A 156 3.51 -2.90 -27.81
N VAL A 157 3.74 -1.89 -26.97
CA VAL A 157 2.77 -0.85 -26.62
C VAL A 157 2.96 0.37 -27.51
N PHE A 158 4.19 0.88 -27.61
CA PHE A 158 4.55 2.06 -28.39
C PHE A 158 5.07 1.64 -29.76
N THR A 159 4.15 1.19 -30.61
CA THR A 159 4.47 0.61 -31.93
C THR A 159 4.92 1.65 -32.95
N TYR A 160 5.57 1.19 -34.03
CA TYR A 160 6.10 2.05 -35.09
C TYR A 160 5.04 2.96 -35.74
N SER A 161 3.79 2.52 -35.81
CA SER A 161 2.70 3.33 -36.41
C SER A 161 2.34 4.56 -35.58
N LYS A 162 2.56 4.53 -34.25
CA LYS A 162 2.28 5.65 -33.35
C LYS A 162 3.54 6.38 -32.89
N TYR A 163 4.62 5.64 -32.65
CA TYR A 163 5.90 6.14 -32.14
C TYR A 163 7.07 5.65 -33.02
N PRO A 164 7.15 6.13 -34.28
CA PRO A 164 8.11 5.64 -35.27
C PRO A 164 9.56 5.86 -34.86
N CYS A 165 9.88 7.03 -34.28
CA CYS A 165 11.23 7.35 -33.82
C CYS A 165 11.68 6.33 -32.75
N PHE A 166 10.97 6.25 -31.62
CA PHE A 166 11.28 5.27 -30.56
C PHE A 166 11.35 3.83 -31.07
N SER A 167 10.33 3.36 -31.80
CA SER A 167 10.29 1.98 -32.30
C SER A 167 11.44 1.65 -33.24
N SER A 168 11.90 2.60 -34.06
CA SER A 168 13.00 2.36 -34.99
C SER A 168 14.32 2.09 -34.27
N PHE A 169 14.59 2.80 -33.16
CA PHE A 169 15.80 2.62 -32.35
C PHE A 169 15.80 1.32 -31.54
N PHE A 170 14.63 0.91 -31.03
CA PHE A 170 14.51 -0.24 -30.12
C PHE A 170 13.93 -1.49 -30.80
N THR A 171 14.26 -1.68 -32.08
CA THR A 171 13.85 -2.87 -32.84
C THR A 171 14.58 -4.10 -32.31
N SER A 172 13.84 -5.12 -31.87
CA SER A 172 14.40 -6.34 -31.30
C SER A 172 14.03 -7.58 -32.10
N GLN A 173 14.88 -8.60 -31.98
CA GLN A 173 14.62 -9.95 -32.48
C GLN A 173 13.72 -10.77 -31.54
N LEU A 174 13.46 -10.28 -30.32
CA LEU A 174 12.55 -10.91 -29.36
C LEU A 174 11.13 -10.98 -29.95
N SER A 175 10.46 -12.10 -29.71
CA SER A 175 9.07 -12.24 -30.11
C SER A 175 8.18 -11.22 -29.37
N PRO A 176 7.00 -10.88 -29.93
CA PRO A 176 6.01 -10.10 -29.19
C PRO A 176 5.68 -10.71 -27.82
N GLU A 177 5.58 -12.04 -27.73
CA GLU A 177 5.22 -12.76 -26.50
C GLU A 177 6.31 -12.64 -25.42
N GLU A 178 7.59 -12.76 -25.81
CA GLU A 178 8.72 -12.57 -24.89
C GLU A 178 8.75 -11.14 -24.34
N ARG A 179 8.52 -10.15 -25.20
CA ARG A 179 8.46 -8.74 -24.80
C ARG A 179 7.30 -8.46 -23.85
N ILE A 180 6.13 -9.06 -24.09
CA ILE A 180 4.97 -8.95 -23.20
C ILE A 180 5.28 -9.59 -21.83
N ALA A 181 5.92 -10.76 -21.82
CA ALA A 181 6.29 -11.45 -20.58
C ALA A 181 7.23 -10.58 -19.72
N VAL A 182 8.24 -9.94 -20.33
CA VAL A 182 9.16 -9.03 -19.64
C VAL A 182 8.41 -7.84 -19.03
N ILE A 183 7.47 -7.21 -19.75
CA ILE A 183 6.70 -6.10 -19.18
C ILE A 183 5.83 -6.57 -18.01
N ASN A 184 5.15 -7.72 -18.14
CA ASN A 184 4.30 -8.24 -17.06
C ASN A 184 5.11 -8.54 -15.80
N GLU A 185 6.29 -9.16 -15.94
CA GLU A 185 7.19 -9.42 -14.82
C GLU A 185 7.60 -8.13 -14.11
N ILE A 186 7.96 -7.09 -14.87
CA ILE A 186 8.40 -5.81 -14.29
C ILE A 186 7.24 -5.07 -13.63
N VAL A 187 6.05 -5.10 -14.23
CA VAL A 187 4.85 -4.49 -13.65
C VAL A 187 4.49 -5.18 -12.33
N ASP A 188 4.62 -6.50 -12.25
CA ASP A 188 4.38 -7.26 -11.01
C ASP A 188 5.41 -6.92 -9.93
N GLU A 189 6.71 -6.96 -10.26
CA GLU A 189 7.79 -6.68 -9.30
C GLU A 189 7.78 -5.22 -8.80
N ALA A 190 7.40 -4.28 -9.66
CA ALA A 190 7.26 -2.87 -9.31
C ALA A 190 5.86 -2.52 -8.78
N SER A 191 4.94 -3.48 -8.64
CA SER A 191 3.57 -3.19 -8.20
C SER A 191 3.51 -2.72 -6.75
N ASP A 192 4.29 -3.35 -5.87
CA ASP A 192 4.39 -2.95 -4.49
C ASP A 192 5.20 -1.65 -4.36
N HIS A 193 4.49 -0.58 -4.04
CA HIS A 193 5.06 0.74 -3.79
C HIS A 193 6.09 0.79 -2.64
N GLN A 194 6.13 -0.23 -1.77
CA GLN A 194 7.08 -0.34 -0.67
C GLN A 194 8.21 -1.36 -0.92
N SER A 195 8.27 -1.97 -2.11
CA SER A 195 9.35 -2.89 -2.45
C SER A 195 10.68 -2.16 -2.60
N GLU A 196 11.78 -2.90 -2.45
CA GLU A 196 13.13 -2.40 -2.70
C GLU A 196 13.29 -1.93 -4.14
N PHE A 197 12.78 -2.72 -5.09
CA PHE A 197 12.81 -2.42 -6.52
C PHE A 197 12.06 -1.12 -6.87
N SER A 198 10.83 -0.95 -6.36
CA SER A 198 10.08 0.30 -6.50
C SER A 198 10.80 1.50 -5.90
N THR A 199 11.58 1.29 -4.84
CA THR A 199 12.35 2.36 -4.20
C THR A 199 13.55 2.78 -5.03
N ASP A 200 14.21 1.84 -5.70
CA ASP A 200 15.30 2.15 -6.63
C ASP A 200 14.81 3.00 -7.80
N ILE A 201 13.62 2.69 -8.35
CA ILE A 201 12.99 3.50 -9.40
C ILE A 201 12.70 4.92 -8.88
N ARG A 202 12.08 5.05 -7.70
CA ARG A 202 11.77 6.35 -7.08
C ARG A 202 13.02 7.17 -6.77
N PHE A 203 14.09 6.51 -6.35
CA PHE A 203 15.37 7.17 -6.12
C PHE A 203 15.88 7.82 -7.40
N LEU A 204 15.77 7.16 -8.56
CA LEU A 204 16.19 7.72 -9.84
C LEU A 204 15.37 8.97 -10.23
N VAL A 205 14.07 8.96 -9.94
CA VAL A 205 13.19 10.14 -10.13
C VAL A 205 13.62 11.30 -9.23
N LEU A 206 13.87 11.02 -7.95
CA LEU A 206 14.39 11.99 -6.98
C LEU A 206 15.77 12.52 -7.40
N TYR A 207 16.65 11.64 -7.88
CA TYR A 207 17.99 11.98 -8.36
C TYR A 207 17.94 12.91 -9.58
N TYR A 208 16.97 12.74 -10.48
CA TYR A 208 16.76 13.68 -11.59
C TYR A 208 16.44 15.10 -11.09
N GLN A 209 15.64 15.24 -10.02
CA GLN A 209 15.36 16.55 -9.42
C GLN A 209 16.58 17.17 -8.73
N LEU A 210 17.41 16.34 -8.09
CA LEU A 210 18.70 16.76 -7.55
C LEU A 210 19.61 17.31 -8.67
N LEU A 211 19.70 16.61 -9.81
CA LEU A 211 20.43 17.09 -10.98
C LEU A 211 19.86 18.40 -11.54
N ALA A 212 18.55 18.59 -11.46
CA ALA A 212 17.89 19.81 -11.91
C ALA A 212 18.14 21.01 -10.98
N GLY A 213 18.69 20.81 -9.78
CA GLY A 213 18.90 21.85 -8.78
C GLY A 213 17.59 22.40 -8.19
N ARG A 214 16.50 21.62 -8.25
CA ARG A 214 15.15 22.05 -7.85
C ARG A 214 14.79 21.67 -6.42
N LEU A 215 15.65 20.92 -5.73
CA LEU A 215 15.43 20.49 -4.35
C LEU A 215 16.36 21.21 -3.39
N HIS A 216 15.77 21.78 -2.35
CA HIS A 216 16.47 22.35 -1.21
C HIS A 216 16.21 21.45 -0.01
N MET A 217 17.27 20.95 0.62
CA MET A 217 17.17 20.07 1.78
C MET A 217 18.38 20.27 2.71
N PRO A 218 18.28 19.87 3.98
CA PRO A 218 19.41 19.85 4.89
C PRO A 218 20.58 19.02 4.33
N GLN A 219 21.80 19.43 4.63
CA GLN A 219 23.02 18.76 4.17
C GLN A 219 23.04 17.28 4.57
N GLU A 220 22.63 16.97 5.80
CA GLU A 220 22.56 15.60 6.33
C GLU A 220 21.63 14.70 5.49
N THR A 221 20.47 15.23 5.08
CA THR A 221 19.54 14.52 4.20
C THR A 221 20.14 14.30 2.81
N LEU A 222 20.84 15.28 2.27
CA LEU A 222 21.50 15.15 0.97
C LEU A 222 22.60 14.09 1.01
N GLU A 223 23.47 14.12 2.02
CA GLU A 223 24.55 13.15 2.20
C GLU A 223 23.98 11.73 2.30
N MET A 224 22.91 11.56 3.08
CA MET A 224 22.19 10.30 3.20
C MET A 224 21.66 9.80 1.85
N LEU A 225 21.08 10.67 1.02
CA LEU A 225 20.59 10.30 -0.32
C LEU A 225 21.74 9.95 -1.27
N LEU A 226 22.89 10.62 -1.17
CA LEU A 226 24.06 10.33 -1.99
C LEU A 226 24.70 8.97 -1.65
N GLU A 227 24.47 8.44 -0.45
CA GLU A 227 24.89 7.09 -0.05
C GLU A 227 23.97 5.99 -0.62
N TYR A 228 22.71 6.29 -0.93
CA TYR A 228 21.71 5.31 -1.39
C TYR A 228 22.20 4.35 -2.50
N PRO A 229 22.74 4.82 -3.64
CA PRO A 229 23.09 3.93 -4.75
C PRO A 229 24.26 3.00 -4.41
N LYS A 230 25.10 3.37 -3.44
CA LYS A 230 26.28 2.59 -3.02
C LYS A 230 25.98 1.64 -1.86
N THR A 231 24.84 1.81 -1.22
CA THR A 231 24.46 1.05 -0.04
C THR A 231 23.57 -0.12 -0.46
N PRO A 232 23.89 -1.37 -0.08
CA PRO A 232 23.02 -2.52 -0.33
C PRO A 232 21.70 -2.41 0.44
N HIS A 233 20.61 -2.98 -0.09
CA HIS A 233 19.32 -2.94 0.60
C HIS A 233 19.30 -3.66 1.95
N SER A 234 20.17 -4.64 2.15
CA SER A 234 20.34 -5.36 3.41
C SER A 234 20.99 -4.53 4.53
N ASP A 235 21.59 -3.39 4.21
CA ASP A 235 22.26 -2.53 5.18
C ASP A 235 21.23 -1.85 6.11
N GLU A 236 21.58 -1.73 7.40
CA GLU A 236 20.72 -1.10 8.40
C GLU A 236 20.40 0.36 8.08
N LYS A 237 21.34 1.09 7.46
CA LYS A 237 21.14 2.49 7.03
C LYS A 237 19.90 2.62 6.14
N MET A 238 19.63 1.63 5.29
CA MET A 238 18.51 1.66 4.36
C MET A 238 17.13 1.66 5.04
N ARG A 239 17.05 1.30 6.33
CA ARG A 239 15.82 1.46 7.13
C ARG A 239 15.38 2.93 7.23
N MET A 240 16.33 3.86 7.18
CA MET A 240 16.07 5.30 7.19
C MET A 240 16.07 5.92 5.79
N ILE A 241 16.97 5.48 4.90
CA ILE A 241 17.08 6.08 3.56
C ILE A 241 15.85 5.76 2.70
N ARG A 242 15.36 4.51 2.69
CA ARG A 242 14.22 4.13 1.82
C ARG A 242 12.93 4.89 2.14
N PRO A 243 12.47 5.00 3.41
CA PRO A 243 11.30 5.82 3.71
C PRO A 243 11.47 7.27 3.29
N THR A 244 12.69 7.82 3.45
CA THR A 244 13.02 9.19 3.05
C THR A 244 12.89 9.37 1.54
N VAL A 245 13.50 8.49 0.74
CA VAL A 245 13.37 8.50 -0.73
C VAL A 245 11.90 8.47 -1.16
N ARG A 246 11.12 7.54 -0.62
CA ARG A 246 9.69 7.38 -0.97
C ARG A 246 8.88 8.61 -0.59
N ALA A 247 9.06 9.13 0.62
CA ALA A 247 8.33 10.30 1.10
C ALA A 247 8.64 11.53 0.24
N MET A 248 9.90 11.76 -0.09
CA MET A 248 10.31 12.90 -0.91
C MET A 248 9.80 12.81 -2.33
N GLU A 249 9.81 11.62 -2.93
CA GLU A 249 9.31 11.41 -4.28
C GLU A 249 7.79 11.53 -4.38
N ILE A 250 7.03 11.05 -3.39
CA ILE A 250 5.56 11.16 -3.33
C ILE A 250 5.09 12.62 -3.31
N ILE A 251 5.84 13.50 -2.64
CA ILE A 251 5.49 14.92 -2.53
C ILE A 251 5.74 15.67 -3.85
N MET A 252 6.48 15.08 -4.80
CA MET A 252 6.68 15.68 -6.11
C MET A 252 5.42 15.52 -6.95
N PRO A 253 4.73 16.62 -7.29
CA PRO A 253 3.54 16.54 -8.12
C PRO A 253 3.94 16.02 -9.51
N LEU A 254 3.20 15.04 -10.03
CA LEU A 254 3.07 14.92 -11.47
C LEU A 254 2.23 16.12 -11.89
N GLU A 255 2.84 17.15 -12.48
CA GLU A 255 2.04 18.16 -13.18
C GLU A 255 1.29 17.44 -14.29
N MET A 256 0.00 17.15 -14.05
CA MET A 256 -0.86 16.44 -14.97
C MET A 256 -1.61 17.45 -15.84
N ASP A 257 -1.47 17.26 -17.15
CA ASP A 257 -2.31 17.86 -18.17
C ASP A 257 -2.98 16.70 -18.94
N ALA A 258 -3.96 17.03 -19.77
CA ALA A 258 -4.75 16.05 -20.51
C ALA A 258 -3.88 15.10 -21.37
N SER A 259 -2.72 15.54 -21.85
CA SER A 259 -1.83 14.68 -22.65
C SER A 259 -1.18 13.54 -21.86
N LYS A 260 -1.06 13.68 -20.54
CA LYS A 260 -0.42 12.67 -19.67
C LYS A 260 -1.40 11.60 -19.18
N GLU A 261 -2.67 11.95 -19.04
CA GLU A 261 -3.75 10.97 -18.83
C GLU A 261 -3.82 10.01 -20.04
N GLU A 262 -3.68 10.53 -21.26
CA GLU A 262 -3.67 9.73 -22.49
C GLU A 262 -2.52 8.72 -22.53
N TYR A 263 -1.33 9.07 -22.04
CA TYR A 263 -0.19 8.15 -22.02
C TYR A 263 -0.42 6.93 -21.12
N SER A 264 -0.86 7.17 -19.88
CA SER A 264 -1.12 6.09 -18.92
C SER A 264 -2.22 5.16 -19.42
N ASP A 265 -3.26 5.73 -20.05
CA ASP A 265 -4.33 4.96 -20.67
C ASP A 265 -3.82 4.10 -21.84
N ILE A 266 -2.97 4.66 -22.72
CA ILE A 266 -2.34 3.89 -23.81
C ILE A 266 -1.52 2.72 -23.25
N PHE A 267 -0.75 2.96 -22.19
CA PHE A 267 0.07 1.94 -21.56
C PHE A 267 -0.79 0.81 -20.99
N TRP A 268 -1.76 1.13 -20.13
CA TRP A 268 -2.61 0.12 -19.49
C TRP A 268 -3.54 -0.59 -20.47
N GLU A 269 -4.07 0.12 -21.47
CA GLU A 269 -4.84 -0.47 -22.54
C GLU A 269 -3.98 -1.44 -23.36
N GLY A 270 -2.74 -1.06 -23.66
CA GLY A 270 -1.78 -1.91 -24.34
C GLY A 270 -1.50 -3.20 -23.57
N ILE A 271 -1.08 -3.08 -22.31
CA ILE A 271 -0.76 -4.26 -21.48
C ILE A 271 -1.98 -5.14 -21.26
N SER A 272 -3.14 -4.57 -20.90
CA SER A 272 -4.35 -5.35 -20.62
C SER A 272 -4.88 -6.13 -21.83
N LYS A 273 -4.69 -5.62 -23.05
CA LYS A 273 -5.05 -6.34 -24.29
C LYS A 273 -4.07 -7.46 -24.63
N LEU A 274 -2.82 -7.34 -24.19
CA LEU A 274 -1.73 -8.24 -24.53
C LEU A 274 -1.48 -9.32 -23.46
N SER A 275 -1.84 -9.05 -22.20
CA SER A 275 -1.73 -9.98 -21.07
C SER A 275 -2.94 -10.90 -20.97
N SER A 276 -2.72 -12.17 -20.64
CA SER A 276 -3.80 -13.06 -20.21
C SER A 276 -4.33 -12.64 -18.84
N CYS A 277 -5.65 -12.64 -18.67
CA CYS A 277 -6.26 -12.39 -17.36
C CYS A 277 -6.00 -13.57 -16.43
N GLU A 278 -5.21 -13.34 -15.37
CA GLU A 278 -5.01 -14.33 -14.31
C GLU A 278 -6.06 -14.16 -13.21
N LEU A 279 -6.64 -15.28 -12.77
CA LEU A 279 -7.58 -15.28 -11.66
C LEU A 279 -6.84 -14.95 -10.37
N PHE A 280 -7.15 -13.78 -9.80
CA PHE A 280 -6.66 -13.40 -8.48
C PHE A 280 -7.17 -14.40 -7.44
N SER A 281 -6.27 -15.26 -6.95
CA SER A 281 -6.54 -16.22 -5.89
C SER A 281 -5.75 -15.82 -4.65
N LEU A 282 -6.45 -15.56 -3.55
CA LEU A 282 -5.81 -15.32 -2.26
C LEU A 282 -5.42 -16.68 -1.68
N ASN A 283 -4.12 -16.99 -1.70
CA ASN A 283 -3.59 -18.17 -1.03
C ASN A 283 -3.39 -17.83 0.46
N ILE A 284 -4.47 -17.90 1.23
CA ILE A 284 -4.41 -17.69 2.67
C ILE A 284 -3.94 -19.00 3.29
N SER A 285 -2.64 -19.10 3.60
CA SER A 285 -2.14 -20.27 4.33
C SER A 285 -2.82 -20.32 5.71
N PRO A 286 -3.36 -21.47 6.14
CA PRO A 286 -3.93 -21.57 7.47
C PRO A 286 -2.80 -21.53 8.51
N GLU A 287 -2.69 -20.42 9.24
CA GLU A 287 -1.96 -20.39 10.50
C GLU A 287 -2.80 -21.11 11.56
N HIS A 288 -2.64 -22.43 11.66
CA HIS A 288 -3.21 -23.20 12.77
C HIS A 288 -2.39 -22.91 14.04
N ASN A 289 -2.74 -21.82 14.72
CA ASN A 289 -2.38 -21.69 16.12
C ASN A 289 -3.13 -22.75 16.95
N ASP A 290 -2.68 -22.98 18.18
CA ASP A 290 -3.11 -24.05 19.10
C ASP A 290 -4.56 -23.85 19.62
N THR A 291 -5.54 -23.79 18.72
CA THR A 291 -6.93 -23.41 18.99
C THR A 291 -7.63 -24.40 19.91
N GLU A 292 -7.22 -25.67 19.88
CA GLU A 292 -7.73 -26.73 20.77
C GLU A 292 -7.37 -26.48 22.24
N LYS A 293 -6.14 -26.03 22.52
CA LYS A 293 -5.76 -25.64 23.89
C LYS A 293 -6.54 -24.42 24.36
N TYR A 294 -6.78 -23.47 23.47
CA TYR A 294 -7.56 -22.27 23.79
C TYR A 294 -9.03 -22.58 24.12
N THR A 295 -9.70 -23.42 23.32
CA THR A 295 -11.10 -23.82 23.60
C THR A 295 -11.21 -24.61 24.89
N ALA A 296 -10.24 -25.49 25.20
CA ALA A 296 -10.20 -26.22 26.45
C ALA A 296 -10.03 -25.31 27.69
N VAL A 297 -9.30 -24.21 27.58
CA VAL A 297 -9.19 -23.20 28.66
C VAL A 297 -10.54 -22.50 28.86
N ILE A 298 -11.17 -22.02 27.79
CA ILE A 298 -12.47 -21.33 27.89
C ILE A 298 -13.53 -22.25 28.49
N LYS A 299 -13.57 -23.52 28.09
CA LYS A 299 -14.51 -24.50 28.64
C LYS A 299 -14.41 -24.60 30.16
N ARG A 300 -13.18 -24.66 30.70
CA ARG A 300 -12.93 -24.71 32.14
C ARG A 300 -13.42 -23.45 32.85
N ILE A 301 -13.21 -22.28 32.27
CA ILE A 301 -13.69 -21.00 32.81
C ILE A 301 -15.22 -20.97 32.86
N LEU A 302 -15.89 -21.36 31.77
CA LEU A 302 -17.35 -21.40 31.71
C LEU A 302 -17.95 -22.40 32.70
N GLN A 303 -17.34 -23.57 32.85
CA GLN A 303 -17.73 -24.58 33.84
C GLN A 303 -17.64 -24.03 35.25
N TYR A 304 -16.51 -23.41 35.62
CA TYR A 304 -16.33 -22.79 36.93
C TYR A 304 -17.43 -21.78 37.28
N TYR A 305 -17.76 -20.87 36.36
CA TYR A 305 -18.81 -19.88 36.61
C TYR A 305 -20.22 -20.47 36.61
N THR A 306 -20.46 -21.52 35.83
CA THR A 306 -21.73 -22.25 35.84
C THR A 306 -21.91 -22.96 37.17
N ASP A 307 -20.86 -23.58 37.71
CA ASP A 307 -20.88 -24.23 39.02
C ASP A 307 -21.17 -23.21 40.14
N ILE A 308 -20.58 -22.01 40.06
CA ILE A 308 -20.87 -20.91 41.01
C ILE A 308 -22.32 -20.47 40.92
N LEU A 309 -22.86 -20.29 39.70
CA LEU A 309 -24.24 -19.87 39.49
C LEU A 309 -25.20 -20.88 40.15
N VAL A 310 -24.98 -22.18 39.91
CA VAL A 310 -25.83 -23.25 40.45
C VAL A 310 -25.68 -23.41 41.96
N ALA A 311 -24.45 -23.41 42.47
CA ALA A 311 -24.18 -23.76 43.87
C ALA A 311 -24.36 -22.60 44.86
N ALA A 312 -24.06 -21.37 44.44
CA ALA A 312 -23.95 -20.23 45.35
C ALA A 312 -24.86 -19.05 45.01
N ARG A 313 -25.22 -18.86 43.74
CA ARG A 313 -25.95 -17.66 43.28
C ARG A 313 -27.06 -17.97 42.25
N PRO A 314 -28.03 -18.85 42.56
CA PRO A 314 -29.01 -19.32 41.57
C PRO A 314 -30.00 -18.24 41.10
N LEU A 315 -30.09 -17.11 41.82
CA LEU A 315 -30.98 -15.98 41.51
C LEU A 315 -30.22 -14.77 40.91
N ASP A 316 -28.96 -14.93 40.54
CA ASP A 316 -28.15 -13.86 39.93
C ASP A 316 -28.42 -13.78 38.42
N ASN A 317 -29.45 -13.02 38.04
CA ASN A 317 -29.88 -12.84 36.64
C ASN A 317 -28.77 -12.27 35.76
N LYS A 318 -27.96 -11.34 36.29
CA LYS A 318 -26.82 -10.78 35.56
C LYS A 318 -25.80 -11.85 35.21
N LEU A 319 -25.43 -12.70 36.18
CA LEU A 319 -24.51 -13.81 35.93
C LEU A 319 -25.10 -14.83 34.94
N LEU A 320 -26.40 -15.13 35.04
CA LEU A 320 -27.11 -16.02 34.13
C LEU A 320 -27.05 -15.52 32.67
N VAL A 321 -27.39 -14.25 32.42
CA VAL A 321 -27.35 -13.64 31.08
C VAL A 321 -25.94 -13.61 30.51
N ILE A 322 -24.96 -13.18 31.29
CA ILE A 322 -23.55 -13.14 30.86
C ILE A 322 -23.07 -14.55 30.49
N LEU A 323 -23.40 -15.56 31.30
CA LEU A 323 -23.05 -16.96 31.01
C LEU A 323 -23.78 -17.49 29.78
N GLY A 324 -25.03 -17.09 29.56
CA GLY A 324 -25.80 -17.43 28.36
C GLY A 324 -25.11 -16.92 27.08
N ILE A 325 -24.79 -15.62 27.05
CA ILE A 325 -24.08 -14.99 25.91
C ILE A 325 -22.70 -15.60 25.70
N ALA A 326 -21.94 -15.84 26.79
CA ALA A 326 -20.61 -16.42 26.72
C ALA A 326 -20.64 -17.88 26.24
N THR A 327 -21.62 -18.67 26.68
CA THR A 327 -21.82 -20.06 26.24
C THR A 327 -22.24 -20.14 24.78
N TYR A 328 -23.14 -19.25 24.35
CA TYR A 328 -23.52 -19.13 22.95
C TYR A 328 -22.31 -18.80 22.07
N SER A 329 -21.52 -17.80 22.47
CA SER A 329 -20.28 -17.40 21.80
C SER A 329 -19.26 -18.55 21.72
N TYR A 330 -19.08 -19.30 22.82
CA TYR A 330 -18.18 -20.44 22.88
C TYR A 330 -18.61 -21.58 21.94
N LYS A 331 -19.91 -21.92 21.88
CA LYS A 331 -20.42 -22.94 20.96
C LYS A 331 -20.17 -22.56 19.49
N ARG A 332 -20.31 -21.28 19.14
CA ARG A 332 -19.98 -20.80 17.79
C ARG A 332 -18.49 -20.93 17.47
N ILE A 333 -17.61 -20.66 18.43
CA ILE A 333 -16.16 -20.87 18.25
C ILE A 333 -15.86 -22.37 18.05
N LEU A 334 -16.53 -23.26 18.79
CA LEU A 334 -16.39 -24.70 18.57
C LEU A 334 -16.79 -25.11 17.15
N GLU A 335 -17.88 -24.59 16.59
CA GLU A 335 -18.26 -24.85 15.19
C GLU A 335 -17.14 -24.46 14.21
N VAL A 336 -16.42 -23.36 14.47
CA VAL A 336 -15.28 -22.94 13.63
C VAL A 336 -14.11 -23.90 13.75
N VAL A 337 -13.79 -24.32 14.97
CA VAL A 337 -12.62 -25.16 15.27
C VAL A 337 -12.85 -26.62 14.84
N GLU A 338 -14.00 -27.20 15.18
CA GLU A 338 -14.31 -28.62 14.92
C GLU A 338 -14.55 -28.93 13.44
N HIS A 339 -14.95 -27.93 12.65
CA HIS A 339 -15.24 -28.07 11.21
C HIS A 339 -14.26 -27.31 10.30
N ASP A 340 -13.15 -26.82 10.85
CA ASP A 340 -12.09 -26.13 10.10
C ASP A 340 -12.61 -24.96 9.23
N LEU A 341 -13.48 -24.13 9.80
CA LEU A 341 -14.21 -23.09 9.06
C LEU A 341 -13.52 -21.73 9.03
N TYR A 342 -12.26 -21.63 9.47
CA TYR A 342 -11.55 -20.36 9.74
C TYR A 342 -11.61 -19.34 8.58
N GLN A 343 -11.45 -19.81 7.35
CA GLN A 343 -11.39 -18.94 6.17
C GLN A 343 -12.70 -18.88 5.38
N THR A 344 -13.72 -19.59 5.84
CA THR A 344 -15.01 -19.67 5.15
C THR A 344 -15.88 -18.46 5.46
N ILE A 345 -16.92 -18.27 4.63
CA ILE A 345 -17.96 -17.26 4.89
C ILE A 345 -18.64 -17.51 6.24
N ALA A 346 -18.81 -18.78 6.62
CA ALA A 346 -19.38 -19.17 7.91
C ALA A 346 -18.49 -18.72 9.09
N GLY A 347 -17.18 -18.94 9.01
CA GLY A 347 -16.23 -18.48 10.03
C GLY A 347 -16.26 -16.97 10.23
N ARG A 348 -16.32 -16.20 9.12
CA ARG A 348 -16.44 -14.73 9.19
C ARG A 348 -17.76 -14.27 9.83
N SER A 349 -18.85 -14.97 9.53
CA SER A 349 -20.17 -14.71 10.16
C SER A 349 -20.10 -14.94 11.67
N ILE A 350 -19.42 -15.99 12.11
CA ILE A 350 -19.23 -16.29 13.53
C ILE A 350 -18.44 -15.20 14.24
N VAL A 351 -17.33 -14.71 13.67
CA VAL A 351 -16.57 -13.59 14.26
C VAL A 351 -17.44 -12.34 14.43
N ARG A 352 -18.29 -12.03 13.44
CA ARG A 352 -19.23 -10.92 13.53
C ARG A 352 -20.19 -11.08 14.71
N ILE A 353 -20.76 -12.26 14.90
CA ILE A 353 -21.66 -12.57 16.02
C ILE A 353 -20.94 -12.39 17.36
N LEU A 354 -19.66 -12.77 17.47
CA LEU A 354 -18.87 -12.55 18.70
C LEU A 354 -18.70 -11.06 19.02
N VAL A 355 -18.47 -10.24 18.00
CA VAL A 355 -18.38 -8.77 18.16
C VAL A 355 -19.73 -8.19 18.56
N GLU A 356 -20.84 -8.65 17.96
CA GLU A 356 -22.19 -8.23 18.33
C GLU A 356 -22.51 -8.57 19.79
N ASN A 357 -22.21 -9.80 20.23
CA ASN A 357 -22.36 -10.23 21.63
C ASN A 357 -21.53 -9.37 22.59
N TYR A 358 -20.30 -9.00 22.21
CA TYR A 358 -19.46 -8.11 23.01
C TYR A 358 -20.03 -6.69 23.11
N ILE A 359 -20.55 -6.15 22.00
CA ILE A 359 -21.21 -4.84 21.98
C ILE A 359 -22.45 -4.86 22.89
N VAL A 360 -23.27 -5.91 22.81
CA VAL A 360 -24.44 -6.08 23.67
C VAL A 360 -24.03 -6.14 25.15
N LEU A 361 -23.03 -6.95 25.51
CA LEU A 361 -22.52 -7.01 26.89
C LEU A 361 -22.03 -5.65 27.37
N LYS A 362 -21.30 -4.90 26.54
CA LYS A 362 -20.84 -3.54 26.87
C LYS A 362 -22.00 -2.57 27.03
N TYR A 363 -23.03 -2.69 26.22
CA TYR A 363 -24.25 -1.88 26.33
C TYR A 363 -24.97 -2.18 27.65
N LEU A 364 -25.21 -3.44 27.99
CA LEU A 364 -25.91 -3.83 29.22
C LEU A 364 -25.16 -3.31 30.46
N ILE A 365 -23.84 -3.51 30.53
CA ILE A 365 -23.00 -3.02 31.63
C ILE A 365 -23.02 -1.48 31.73
N LYS A 366 -23.06 -0.76 30.60
CA LYS A 366 -23.05 0.70 30.62
C LYS A 366 -24.35 1.29 31.13
N ASN A 367 -25.49 0.66 30.82
CA ASN A 367 -26.81 1.20 31.13
C ASN A 367 -27.43 0.59 32.40
N GLU A 368 -26.74 -0.33 33.08
CA GLU A 368 -27.27 -0.99 34.29
C GLU A 368 -27.52 -0.03 35.46
N SER A 369 -26.85 1.12 35.51
CA SER A 369 -27.10 2.15 36.52
C SER A 369 -28.28 3.06 36.19
N GLU A 370 -28.71 3.09 34.93
CA GLU A 370 -29.76 3.97 34.41
C GLU A 370 -31.08 3.22 34.15
N HIS A 371 -31.07 1.88 34.25
CA HIS A 371 -32.20 1.01 33.94
C HIS A 371 -32.31 -0.12 34.97
N ASP A 372 -33.29 -0.02 35.88
CA ASP A 372 -33.38 -0.82 37.11
C ASP A 372 -33.41 -2.36 36.90
N ASP A 373 -34.00 -2.86 35.80
CA ASP A 373 -34.13 -4.31 35.55
C ASP A 373 -33.61 -4.77 34.16
N ILE A 374 -32.58 -4.09 33.65
CA ILE A 374 -32.07 -4.32 32.28
C ILE A 374 -31.62 -5.76 32.01
N TRP A 375 -31.19 -6.49 33.05
CA TRP A 375 -30.68 -7.86 32.93
C TRP A 375 -31.78 -8.92 32.92
N THR A 376 -32.97 -8.63 33.44
CA THR A 376 -34.11 -9.56 33.38
C THR A 376 -34.94 -9.35 32.12
N GLU A 377 -34.96 -8.12 31.61
CA GLU A 377 -35.66 -7.76 30.36
C GLU A 377 -34.95 -8.26 29.09
N TYR A 378 -33.62 -8.42 29.14
CA TYR A 378 -32.81 -8.99 28.08
C TYR A 378 -32.86 -10.52 28.09
#